data_AF-A0A0R2KUF3-F1
#
_entry.id   AF-A0A0R2KUF3-F1
#
_cell.length_a   1.000
_cell.length_b   1.000
_cell.length_c   1.000
_cell.angle_alpha   90.00
_cell.angle_beta   90.00
_cell.angle_gamma   90.00
#
_symmetry.space_group_name_H-M   'P 1'
#
loop_
_entity.id
_entity.type
_entity.pdbx_description
1 polymer ?
#
loop_
_entity_poly.entity_id
_entity_poly.type
_entity_poly.pdbx_seq_one_letter_code
_entity_poly.pdbx_strand_id
1 'polypeptide(L)' 'MLAPFDATVRRVFTTRHAVGLVGDNGVALLIHIGIGTVKLKGTGFVSYVEQGQKVKKGDELIEF' A
#
# COMPACT_ATOMS: atom_id res chain seq x y z
N MET A 1 3.24 -1.77 8.20
CA MET A 1 2.18 -0.75 7.98
C MET A 1 0.87 -1.44 7.67
N LEU A 2 -0.21 -0.96 8.29
CA LEU A 2 -1.54 -1.56 8.23
C LEU A 2 -2.52 -0.71 7.42
N ALA A 3 -3.55 -1.35 6.89
CA ALA A 3 -4.65 -0.69 6.20
C ALA A 3 -5.44 0.21 7.18
N PRO A 4 -5.63 1.50 6.88
CA PRO A 4 -6.32 2.41 7.80
C PRO A 4 -7.85 2.25 7.78
N PHE A 5 -8.40 1.66 6.73
CA PHE A 5 -9.82 1.40 6.53
C PHE A 5 -10.03 0.29 5.50
N ASP A 6 -11.26 -0.24 5.40
CA ASP A 6 -11.66 -1.25 4.42
C ASP A 6 -11.57 -0.69 3.00
N ALA A 7 -10.78 -1.33 2.13
CA ALA A 7 -10.48 -0.79 0.82
C ALA A 7 -10.18 -1.87 -0.22
N THR A 8 -10.16 -1.46 -1.49
CA THR A 8 -9.56 -2.22 -2.59
C THR A 8 -8.21 -1.62 -2.93
N VAL A 9 -7.18 -2.45 -3.02
CA VAL A 9 -5.83 -2.07 -3.46
C VAL A 9 -5.89 -1.74 -4.95
N ARG A 10 -5.76 -0.46 -5.30
CA ARG A 10 -5.78 -0.02 -6.71
C ARG A 10 -4.42 -0.07 -7.36
N ARG A 11 -3.34 0.06 -6.59
CA ARG A 11 -1.98 0.02 -7.12
C ARG A 11 -0.99 -0.36 -6.04
N VAL A 12 -0.10 -1.30 -6.37
CA VAL A 12 1.14 -1.55 -5.63
C VAL A 12 2.28 -1.06 -6.53
N PHE A 13 3.15 -0.21 -6.00
CA PHE A 13 4.26 0.33 -6.80
C PHE A 13 5.41 -0.67 -6.88
N THR A 14 6.15 -0.67 -7.99
CA THR A 14 7.19 -1.67 -8.29
C THR A 14 8.25 -1.80 -7.20
N THR A 15 8.66 -0.68 -6.60
CA THR A 15 9.65 -0.65 -5.50
C THR A 15 9.01 -0.77 -4.11
N ARG A 16 7.73 -1.15 -4.03
CA ARG A 16 6.99 -1.52 -2.80
C ARG A 16 7.03 -0.51 -1.65
N HIS A 17 7.37 0.75 -1.92
CA HIS A 17 7.38 1.84 -0.93
C HIS A 17 6.07 2.63 -0.91
N ALA A 18 5.13 2.33 -1.81
CA ALA A 18 3.88 3.04 -1.94
C ALA A 18 2.74 2.10 -2.34
N VAL A 19 1.53 2.41 -1.87
CA VAL A 19 0.30 1.69 -2.17
C VAL A 19 -0.86 2.67 -2.32
N GLY A 20 -1.69 2.47 -3.35
CA GLY A 20 -2.92 3.20 -3.57
C GLY A 20 -4.13 2.35 -3.18
N LEU A 21 -5.01 2.88 -2.36
CA LEU A 21 -6.23 2.26 -1.85
C LEU A 21 -7.45 3.09 -2.29
N VAL A 22 -8.57 2.42 -2.52
CA VAL A 22 -9.88 3.08 -2.69
C VAL A 22 -10.90 2.38 -1.81
N GLY A 23 -11.54 3.13 -0.91
CA GLY A 23 -12.63 2.64 -0.07
C GLY A 23 -13.92 2.47 -0.86
N ASP A 24 -14.85 1.67 -0.33
CA ASP A 24 -16.15 1.43 -0.97
C ASP A 24 -17.00 2.71 -1.06
N ASN A 25 -16.72 3.71 -0.23
CA ASN A 25 -17.31 5.05 -0.29
C ASN A 25 -16.67 5.96 -1.36
N GLY A 26 -15.74 5.46 -2.17
CA GLY A 26 -15.04 6.19 -3.22
C GLY A 26 -13.84 7.01 -2.76
N VAL A 27 -13.54 7.06 -1.46
CA VAL A 27 -12.36 7.78 -0.94
C VAL A 27 -11.08 7.09 -1.43
N ALA A 28 -10.23 7.86 -2.12
CA ALA A 28 -8.92 7.40 -2.56
C ALA A 28 -7.84 7.83 -1.56
N LEU A 29 -6.95 6.89 -1.21
CA LEU A 29 -5.79 7.14 -0.37
C LEU A 29 -4.53 6.64 -1.07
N LEU A 30 -3.54 7.51 -1.21
CA LEU A 30 -2.19 7.13 -1.61
C LEU A 30 -1.29 7.19 -0.38
N ILE A 31 -0.61 6.09 -0.07
CA ILE A 31 0.37 6.04 1.01
C ILE A 31 1.76 5.92 0.38
N HIS A 32 2.66 6.82 0.76
CA HIS A 32 4.07 6.83 0.35
C HIS A 32 4.95 6.78 1.59
N ILE A 33 5.83 5.77 1.68
CA ILE A 33 6.68 5.54 2.85
C ILE A 33 7.99 6.30 2.69
N GLY A 34 8.24 7.28 3.55
CA GLY A 34 9.47 8.06 3.58
C GLY A 34 9.68 9.01 2.39
N ILE A 35 10.82 9.69 2.34
CA ILE A 35 11.22 10.59 1.24
C ILE A 35 12.38 9.94 0.49
N GLY A 36 12.29 9.85 -0.84
CA GLY A 36 13.36 9.31 -1.69
C GLY A 36 13.54 7.79 -1.65
N THR A 37 12.64 7.06 -0.98
CA THR A 37 12.68 5.59 -0.82
C THR A 37 12.57 4.81 -2.13
N VAL A 38 12.07 5.43 -3.20
CA VAL A 38 12.15 4.86 -4.56
C VAL A 38 13.59 4.49 -4.95
N LYS A 39 14.61 5.22 -4.46
CA LYS A 39 16.03 4.95 -4.73
C LYS A 39 16.52 3.64 -4.09
N LEU A 40 15.81 3.12 -3.09
CA LEU A 40 16.11 1.83 -2.46
C LEU A 40 15.70 0.65 -3.34
N LYS A 41 15.03 0.87 -4.48
CA LYS A 41 14.68 -0.15 -5.48
C LYS A 41 13.93 -1.36 -4.88
N GLY A 42 13.17 -1.15 -3.81
CA GLY A 42 12.41 -2.20 -3.12
C GLY A 42 13.18 -2.96 -2.04
N THR A 43 14.47 -2.67 -1.83
CA THR A 43 15.22 -3.18 -0.68
C THR A 43 14.65 -2.61 0.61
N GLY A 44 14.39 -3.48 1.59
CA GLY A 44 13.78 -3.11 2.87
C GLY A 44 12.26 -2.99 2.83
N PHE A 45 11.59 -3.44 1.75
CA PHE A 45 10.13 -3.44 1.67
C PHE A 45 9.59 -4.82 1.29
N VAL A 46 8.66 -5.33 2.09
CA VAL A 46 7.88 -6.54 1.79
C VAL A 46 6.43 -6.12 1.61
N SER A 47 5.84 -6.40 0.45
CA SER A 47 4.42 -6.15 0.19
C SER A 47 3.64 -7.44 0.47
N TYR A 48 2.56 -7.33 1.24
CA TYR A 48 1.65 -8.44 1.57
C TYR A 48 0.37 -8.42 0.75
N VAL A 49 0.26 -7.44 -0.16
CA VAL A 49 -0.92 -7.24 -0.99
C VAL A 49 -0.59 -7.11 -2.46
N GLU A 50 -1.59 -7.39 -3.28
CA GLU A 50 -1.54 -7.26 -4.74
C GLU A 50 -2.62 -6.31 -5.27
N GLN A 51 -2.46 -5.86 -6.51
CA GLN A 51 -3.45 -5.02 -7.16
C GLN A 51 -4.78 -5.78 -7.32
N GLY A 52 -5.89 -5.12 -6.99
CA GLY A 52 -7.24 -5.68 -7.04
C GLY A 52 -7.67 -6.39 -5.75
N GLN A 53 -6.74 -6.64 -4.82
CA GLN A 53 -7.05 -7.27 -3.54
C GLN A 53 -7.93 -6.38 -2.67
N LYS A 54 -8.93 -6.97 -2.01
CA LYS A 54 -9.68 -6.32 -0.93
C LYS A 54 -8.95 -6.50 0.39
N VAL A 55 -8.89 -5.44 1.18
CA VAL A 55 -8.28 -5.40 2.51
C VAL A 55 -9.28 -4.84 3.52
N LYS A 56 -9.18 -5.31 4.75
CA LYS A 56 -9.89 -4.80 5.93
C LYS A 56 -9.00 -3.85 6.72
N LYS A 57 -9.63 -2.97 7.49
CA LYS A 57 -8.91 -2.14 8.45
C LYS A 57 -8.05 -3.02 9.36
N GLY A 58 -6.76 -2.71 9.44
CA GLY A 58 -5.79 -3.46 10.24
C GLY A 58 -5.03 -4.54 9.48
N ASP A 59 -5.42 -4.88 8.25
CA ASP A 59 -4.66 -5.83 7.43
C ASP A 59 -3.26 -5.31 7.11
N GLU A 60 -2.27 -6.19 7.06
CA GLU A 60 -0.90 -5.85 6.68
C GLU A 60 -0.82 -5.49 5.19
N LEU A 61 -0.24 -4.32 4.91
CA LEU A 61 -0.02 -3.86 3.55
C LEU A 61 1.45 -4.03 3.15
N ILE A 62 2.33 -3.40 3.93
CA ILE A 62 3.77 -3.33 3.64
C ILE A 62 4.55 -3.36 4.96
N GLU A 63 5.58 -4.19 5.05
CA GLU A 63 6.59 -4.18 6.11
C GLU A 63 7.88 -3.52 5.63
N PHE A 64 8.53 -2.79 6.54
CA PHE A 64 9.76 -2.04 6.35
C PHE A 64 10.45 -1.76 7.69
#